data_AF-A0A1H8X0P8-F1
#
_entry.id   AF-A0A1H8X0P8-F1
#
_cell.length_a   1.000
_cell.length_b   1.000
_cell.length_c   1.000
_cell.angle_alpha   90.00
_cell.angle_beta   90.00
_cell.angle_gamma   90.00
#
_symmetry.space_group_name_H-M   'P 1'
#
loop_
_entity.id
_entity.type
_entity.pdbx_description
1 polymer ?
#
loop_
_entity_poly.entity_id
_entity_poly.type
_entity_poly.pdbx_seq_one_letter_code
_entity_poly.pdbx_strand_id
1 'polypeptide(L)'
;MNAGEIVTKAPWLLLIHQLPAKPAYARVKVWRRLQALGAVIVKNAVYALPFNEETQEDFAWLAREIVELGGEALVCEAELVEGLDDSELRRMFVATRNEDYAGLTKEADGLAARLAGDASDSELGDIANQTGRLRKQLSEVAAIDFFEADGREAAEQRIAGLEHRLSQGSETMTAGQPTGQAGTAPPGMGAKIWVTREHVQIDRIASAWLIRRFIDSSARFKFVPGRSYVPRAGEVRFDMFEGEYTHEGDRCTFEVLLLRAGIDDPALAAIGEIIHDIDLKDGKYAREETAGIRTVMSGIAAAHRDDEDRLARGAAVLDDLYEYFRTTQ
;
A
#
# COMPACT_ATOMS: atom_id res chain seq x y z
N MET A 1 -18.01 33.40 26.21
CA MET A 1 -18.09 31.97 25.86
C MET A 1 -18.27 31.91 24.36
N ASN A 2 -17.17 31.91 23.61
CA ASN A 2 -17.24 31.77 22.15
C ASN A 2 -17.30 30.27 21.88
N ALA A 3 -18.45 29.82 21.39
CA ALA A 3 -18.61 28.49 20.83
C ALA A 3 -17.55 28.32 19.74
N GLY A 4 -16.73 27.29 19.88
CA GLY A 4 -15.71 26.96 18.89
C GLY A 4 -16.39 26.71 17.55
N GLU A 5 -16.03 27.50 16.56
CA GLU A 5 -16.12 27.11 15.16
C GLU A 5 -15.40 25.76 15.03
N ILE A 6 -16.16 24.69 14.84
CA ILE A 6 -15.63 23.44 14.36
C ILE A 6 -15.22 23.73 12.92
N VAL A 7 -13.92 23.89 12.68
CA VAL A 7 -13.36 24.07 11.34
C VAL A 7 -13.78 22.87 10.49
N THR A 8 -14.72 23.10 9.56
CA THR A 8 -15.23 22.12 8.60
C THR A 8 -14.12 21.77 7.61
N LYS A 9 -13.39 20.68 7.85
CA LYS A 9 -12.25 20.31 7.02
C LYS A 9 -12.68 19.44 5.84
N ALA A 10 -12.75 20.03 4.66
CA ALA A 10 -12.47 19.33 3.40
C ALA A 10 -11.96 20.32 2.34
N PRO A 11 -10.68 20.75 2.34
CA PRO A 11 -10.14 21.49 1.21
C PRO A 11 -9.34 20.49 0.37
N TRP A 12 -9.97 19.95 -0.67
CA TRP A 12 -9.41 19.01 -1.64
C TRP A 12 -7.92 19.22 -1.93
N LEU A 13 -7.20 18.13 -2.19
CA LEU A 13 -5.88 18.22 -2.80
C LEU A 13 -6.02 18.16 -4.31
N LEU A 14 -5.41 19.11 -5.01
CA LEU A 14 -5.32 19.09 -6.46
C LEU A 14 -3.88 18.80 -6.88
N LEU A 15 -3.70 17.82 -7.77
CA LEU A 15 -2.48 17.61 -8.53
C LEU A 15 -2.70 18.16 -9.94
N ILE A 16 -1.93 19.16 -10.30
CA ILE A 16 -1.88 19.74 -11.64
C ILE A 16 -0.55 19.31 -12.25
N HIS A 17 -0.58 18.61 -13.37
CA HIS A 17 0.65 18.11 -13.97
C HIS A 17 0.70 18.26 -15.49
N GLN A 18 1.93 18.23 -16.01
CA GLN A 18 2.20 18.18 -17.44
C GLN A 18 3.35 17.19 -17.67
N LEU A 19 3.17 16.29 -18.64
CA LEU A 19 4.19 15.31 -19.02
C LEU A 19 4.64 15.55 -20.46
N PRO A 20 5.92 15.27 -20.79
CA PRO A 20 6.41 15.32 -22.16
C PRO A 20 5.62 14.40 -23.10
N ALA A 21 5.51 14.77 -24.37
CA ALA A 21 4.83 13.96 -25.39
C ALA A 21 5.51 12.60 -25.64
N LYS A 22 6.82 12.50 -25.33
CA LYS A 22 7.60 11.27 -25.39
C LYS A 22 8.53 11.21 -24.18
N PRO A 23 8.75 10.02 -23.60
CA PRO A 23 8.24 8.72 -24.02
C PRO A 23 6.80 8.44 -23.53
N ALA A 24 6.03 7.68 -24.31
CA ALA A 24 4.62 7.39 -23.99
C ALA A 24 4.43 6.61 -22.68
N TYR A 25 5.44 5.86 -22.23
CA TYR A 25 5.36 5.08 -20.99
C TYR A 25 5.16 5.97 -19.76
N ALA A 26 5.75 7.18 -19.73
CA ALA A 26 5.67 8.07 -18.58
C ALA A 26 4.22 8.48 -18.28
N ARG A 27 3.45 8.79 -19.33
CA ARG A 27 2.01 9.12 -19.22
C ARG A 27 1.19 7.95 -18.73
N VAL A 28 1.47 6.74 -19.24
CA VAL A 28 0.76 5.53 -18.81
C VAL A 28 1.09 5.20 -17.35
N LYS A 29 2.36 5.34 -16.94
CA LYS A 29 2.80 5.11 -15.56
C LYS A 29 2.08 6.05 -14.59
N VAL A 30 2.11 7.35 -14.86
CA VAL A 30 1.45 8.36 -14.01
C VAL A 30 -0.06 8.17 -13.99
N TRP A 31 -0.68 7.87 -15.13
CA TRP A 31 -2.12 7.58 -15.18
C TRP A 31 -2.49 6.36 -14.32
N ARG A 32 -1.72 5.27 -14.38
CA ARG A 32 -1.93 4.09 -13.53
C ARG A 32 -1.79 4.42 -12.05
N ARG A 33 -0.77 5.20 -11.68
CA ARG A 33 -0.57 5.67 -10.30
C ARG A 33 -1.78 6.49 -9.81
N LEU A 34 -2.28 7.40 -10.64
CA LEU A 34 -3.49 8.19 -10.31
C LEU A 34 -4.73 7.32 -10.08
N GLN A 35 -4.93 6.28 -10.91
CA GLN A 35 -6.02 5.34 -10.70
C GLN A 35 -5.84 4.54 -9.40
N ALA A 36 -4.62 4.09 -9.11
CA ALA A 36 -4.30 3.32 -7.90
C ALA A 36 -4.41 4.14 -6.60
N LEU A 37 -4.27 5.47 -6.68
CA LEU A 37 -4.53 6.40 -5.57
C LEU A 37 -6.02 6.76 -5.42
N GLY A 38 -6.84 6.39 -6.40
CA GLY A 38 -8.24 6.77 -6.47
C GLY A 38 -8.49 8.24 -6.80
N ALA A 39 -7.54 8.89 -7.46
CA ALA A 39 -7.67 10.28 -7.86
C ALA A 39 -8.71 10.44 -8.97
N VAL A 40 -9.60 11.42 -8.82
CA VAL A 40 -10.64 11.73 -9.82
C VAL A 40 -10.18 12.88 -10.69
N ILE A 41 -10.39 12.77 -12.00
CA ILE A 41 -10.10 13.85 -12.95
C ILE A 41 -11.15 14.96 -12.82
N VAL A 42 -10.71 16.16 -12.43
CA VAL A 42 -11.56 17.36 -12.38
C VAL A 42 -11.68 17.96 -13.79
N LYS A 43 -10.53 18.22 -14.42
CA LYS A 43 -10.46 18.76 -15.78
C LYS A 43 -9.07 18.58 -16.38
N ASN A 44 -8.96 18.02 -17.58
CA ASN A 44 -7.69 17.82 -18.29
C ASN A 44 -6.64 17.07 -17.41
N ALA A 45 -5.56 17.73 -17.00
CA ALA A 45 -4.49 17.15 -16.18
C ALA A 45 -4.58 17.59 -14.70
N VAL A 46 -5.77 17.97 -14.26
CA VAL A 46 -6.08 18.31 -12.87
C VAL A 46 -6.80 17.14 -12.23
N TYR A 47 -6.17 16.54 -11.24
CA TYR A 47 -6.68 15.41 -10.46
C TYR A 47 -6.93 15.83 -9.03
N ALA A 48 -7.99 15.32 -8.42
CA ALA A 48 -8.37 15.59 -7.05
C ALA A 48 -8.23 14.36 -6.17
N LEU A 49 -7.89 14.59 -4.90
CA LEU A 49 -8.08 13.67 -3.77
C LEU A 49 -8.74 14.41 -2.60
N PRO A 50 -9.53 13.74 -1.76
CA PRO A 50 -9.93 14.32 -0.49
C PRO A 50 -8.68 14.58 0.35
N PHE A 51 -8.66 15.71 1.04
CA PHE A 51 -7.52 16.07 1.87
C PHE A 51 -7.42 15.19 3.11
N ASN A 52 -6.31 14.47 3.23
CA ASN A 52 -5.82 13.86 4.47
C ASN A 52 -4.28 13.73 4.37
N GLU A 53 -3.62 13.28 5.45
CA GLU A 53 -2.15 13.21 5.48
C GLU A 53 -1.57 12.16 4.53
N GLU A 54 -2.29 11.05 4.30
CA GLU A 54 -1.90 9.99 3.38
C GLU A 54 -1.97 10.47 1.93
N THR A 55 -3.11 11.03 1.52
CA THR A 55 -3.33 11.53 0.16
C THR A 55 -2.43 12.72 -0.17
N GLN A 56 -2.06 13.54 0.83
CA GLN A 56 -1.07 14.60 0.66
C GLN A 56 0.31 14.03 0.32
N GLU A 57 0.77 13.02 1.06
CA GLU A 57 2.04 12.36 0.76
C GLU A 57 2.00 11.64 -0.58
N ASP A 58 0.91 10.93 -0.88
CA ASP A 58 0.74 10.24 -2.16
C ASP A 58 0.88 11.19 -3.36
N PHE A 59 0.22 12.35 -3.30
CA PHE A 59 0.36 13.38 -4.34
C PHE A 59 1.74 14.02 -4.36
N ALA A 60 2.38 14.23 -3.20
CA ALA A 60 3.73 14.76 -3.14
C ALA A 60 4.76 13.78 -3.76
N TRP A 61 4.61 12.48 -3.50
CA TRP A 61 5.42 11.42 -4.11
C TRP A 61 5.22 11.36 -5.62
N LEU A 62 3.96 11.34 -6.06
CA LEU A 62 3.65 11.31 -7.49
C LEU A 62 4.15 12.57 -8.21
N ALA A 63 4.08 13.75 -7.57
CA ALA A 63 4.62 14.99 -8.13
C ALA A 63 6.14 14.91 -8.34
N ARG A 64 6.89 14.36 -7.38
CA ARG A 64 8.33 14.10 -7.54
C ARG A 64 8.62 13.14 -8.68
N GLU A 65 7.89 12.03 -8.73
CA GLU A 65 8.01 11.05 -9.81
C GLU A 65 7.74 11.67 -11.19
N ILE A 66 6.73 12.54 -11.31
CA ILE A 66 6.45 13.27 -12.55
C ILE A 66 7.63 14.16 -12.96
N VAL A 67 8.25 14.86 -12.01
CA VAL A 67 9.42 15.72 -12.26
C VAL A 67 10.64 14.89 -12.70
N GLU A 68 10.87 13.75 -12.06
CA GLU A 68 11.94 12.80 -12.43
C GLU A 68 11.75 12.24 -13.85
N LEU A 69 10.50 12.04 -14.26
CA LEU A 69 10.13 11.64 -15.63
C LEU A 69 10.24 12.80 -16.66
N GLY A 70 10.74 13.97 -16.25
CA GLY A 70 10.92 15.15 -17.10
C GLY A 70 9.65 15.98 -17.29
N GLY A 71 8.64 15.80 -16.44
CA GLY A 71 7.42 16.61 -16.41
C GLY A 71 7.46 17.76 -15.41
N GLU A 72 6.30 18.41 -15.26
CA GLU A 72 6.03 19.45 -14.28
C GLU A 72 4.83 19.02 -13.44
N ALA A 73 4.88 19.26 -12.12
CA ALA A 73 3.78 18.95 -11.22
C ALA A 73 3.66 20.00 -10.11
N LEU A 74 2.43 20.31 -9.74
CA LEU A 74 2.06 21.19 -8.63
C LEU A 74 0.99 20.49 -7.80
N VAL A 75 1.20 20.42 -6.50
CA VAL A 75 0.21 19.97 -5.52
C VAL A 75 -0.25 21.17 -4.70
N CYS A 76 -1.55 21.41 -4.62
CA CYS A 76 -2.11 22.45 -3.76
C CYS A 76 -3.33 21.96 -2.97
N GLU A 77 -3.48 22.50 -1.77
CA GLU A 77 -4.76 22.49 -1.06
C GLU A 77 -5.70 23.48 -1.76
N ALA A 78 -6.95 23.08 -2.00
CA ALA A 78 -7.90 23.83 -2.80
C ALA A 78 -9.28 23.89 -2.13
N GLU A 79 -9.90 25.06 -2.24
CA GLU A 79 -11.31 25.28 -1.94
C GLU A 79 -12.05 25.51 -3.26
N LEU A 80 -13.18 24.83 -3.44
CA LEU A 80 -13.99 24.94 -4.64
C LEU A 80 -14.95 26.12 -4.53
N VAL A 81 -14.83 27.09 -5.45
CA VAL A 81 -15.56 28.37 -5.37
C VAL A 81 -16.64 28.49 -6.44
N GLU A 82 -16.32 28.15 -7.69
CA GLU A 82 -17.24 28.28 -8.82
C GLU A 82 -17.00 27.18 -9.86
N GLY A 83 -18.08 26.67 -10.45
CA GLY A 83 -18.07 25.73 -11.59
C GLY A 83 -18.12 24.24 -11.22
N LEU A 84 -17.44 23.83 -10.15
CA LEU A 84 -17.57 22.51 -9.54
C LEU A 84 -17.72 22.73 -8.04
N ASP A 85 -18.77 22.19 -7.42
CA ASP A 85 -18.93 22.24 -5.96
C ASP A 85 -18.46 20.95 -5.26
N ASP A 86 -18.31 21.00 -3.93
CA ASP A 86 -17.87 19.85 -3.12
C ASP A 86 -18.79 18.63 -3.25
N SER A 87 -20.09 18.86 -3.44
CA SER A 87 -21.08 17.79 -3.58
C SER A 87 -20.94 17.11 -4.94
N GLU A 88 -20.68 17.89 -5.99
CA GLU A 88 -20.42 17.41 -7.35
C GLU A 88 -19.13 16.60 -7.40
N LEU A 89 -18.04 17.13 -6.83
CA LEU A 89 -16.78 16.40 -6.81
C LEU A 89 -16.91 15.10 -6.00
N ARG A 90 -17.55 15.12 -4.82
CA ARG A 90 -17.87 13.90 -4.07
C ARG A 90 -18.70 12.90 -4.90
N ARG A 91 -19.72 13.38 -5.64
CA ARG A 91 -20.52 12.52 -6.54
C ARG A 91 -19.65 11.88 -7.63
N MET A 92 -18.65 12.59 -8.15
CA MET A 92 -17.71 12.03 -9.12
C MET A 92 -16.89 10.88 -8.53
N PHE A 93 -16.37 11.02 -7.30
CA PHE A 93 -15.69 9.91 -6.61
C PHE A 93 -16.60 8.70 -6.42
N VAL A 94 -17.81 8.91 -5.89
CA VAL A 94 -18.78 7.84 -5.69
C VAL A 94 -19.14 7.17 -7.02
N ALA A 95 -19.36 7.95 -8.08
CA ALA A 95 -19.66 7.41 -9.40
C ALA A 95 -18.52 6.54 -9.96
N THR A 96 -17.27 7.01 -9.88
CA THR A 96 -16.10 6.23 -10.33
C THR A 96 -15.97 4.93 -9.53
N ARG A 97 -16.14 4.96 -8.20
CA ARG A 97 -16.09 3.74 -7.37
C ARG A 97 -17.25 2.79 -7.63
N ASN A 98 -18.43 3.31 -7.89
CA ASN A 98 -19.58 2.48 -8.31
C ASN A 98 -19.31 1.77 -9.64
N GLU A 99 -18.61 2.39 -10.60
CA GLU A 99 -18.21 1.73 -11.85
C GLU A 99 -17.22 0.59 -11.60
N ASP A 100 -16.23 0.80 -10.71
CA ASP A 100 -15.28 -0.25 -10.33
C ASP A 100 -15.99 -1.44 -9.68
N TYR A 101 -16.86 -1.19 -8.69
CA TYR A 101 -17.64 -2.24 -8.03
C TYR A 101 -18.61 -2.96 -8.97
N ALA A 102 -19.22 -2.25 -9.93
CA ALA A 102 -20.05 -2.86 -10.95
C ALA A 102 -19.23 -3.79 -11.87
N GLY A 103 -18.00 -3.41 -12.21
CA GLY A 103 -17.05 -4.25 -12.94
C GLY A 103 -16.73 -5.55 -12.19
N LEU A 104 -16.37 -5.43 -10.91
CA LEU A 104 -16.09 -6.58 -10.04
C LEU A 104 -17.30 -7.51 -9.88
N THR A 105 -18.48 -6.93 -9.67
CA THR A 105 -19.74 -7.68 -9.57
C THR A 105 -20.01 -8.47 -10.85
N LYS A 106 -19.86 -7.84 -12.01
CA LYS A 106 -20.09 -8.47 -13.32
C LYS A 106 -19.12 -9.62 -13.56
N GLU A 107 -17.85 -9.44 -13.23
CA GLU A 107 -16.85 -10.50 -13.37
C GLU A 107 -17.13 -11.65 -12.39
N ALA A 108 -17.49 -11.35 -11.14
CA ALA A 108 -17.90 -12.35 -10.15
C ALA A 108 -19.14 -13.15 -10.61
N ASP A 109 -20.17 -12.49 -11.16
CA ASP A 109 -21.34 -13.16 -11.72
C ASP A 109 -20.96 -14.08 -12.89
N GLY A 110 -20.01 -13.67 -13.73
CA GLY A 110 -19.46 -14.50 -14.82
C GLY A 110 -18.77 -15.77 -14.32
N LEU A 111 -17.97 -15.67 -13.25
CA LEU A 111 -17.35 -16.83 -12.61
C LEU A 111 -18.41 -17.73 -11.94
N ALA A 112 -19.41 -17.12 -11.30
CA ALA A 112 -20.46 -17.84 -10.60
C ALA A 112 -21.30 -18.71 -11.54
N ALA A 113 -21.54 -18.20 -12.75
CA ALA A 113 -22.22 -18.92 -13.83
C ALA A 113 -21.38 -20.10 -14.35
N ARG A 114 -20.07 -19.91 -14.53
CA ARG A 114 -19.15 -21.00 -14.92
C ARG A 114 -19.07 -22.10 -13.87
N LEU A 115 -19.02 -21.73 -12.59
CA LEU A 115 -19.01 -22.66 -11.46
C LEU A 115 -20.35 -23.40 -11.27
N ALA A 116 -21.44 -22.92 -11.87
CA ALA A 116 -22.73 -23.61 -11.81
C ALA A 116 -22.90 -24.72 -12.87
N GLY A 117 -21.98 -24.81 -13.84
CA GLY A 117 -21.93 -25.90 -14.81
C GLY A 117 -21.08 -27.08 -14.33
N ASP A 118 -21.01 -28.14 -15.16
CA ASP A 118 -20.09 -29.27 -14.96
C ASP A 118 -18.64 -28.83 -15.27
N ALA A 119 -18.02 -28.11 -14.34
CA ALA A 119 -16.64 -27.65 -14.45
C ALA A 119 -15.67 -28.79 -14.15
N SER A 120 -14.64 -28.94 -14.99
CA SER A 120 -13.52 -29.85 -14.74
C SER A 120 -12.62 -29.35 -13.59
N ASP A 121 -11.81 -30.23 -13.01
CA ASP A 121 -10.87 -29.87 -11.92
C ASP A 121 -9.91 -28.72 -12.31
N SER A 122 -9.48 -28.67 -13.58
CA SER A 122 -8.65 -27.58 -14.10
C SER A 122 -9.41 -26.26 -14.14
N GLU A 123 -10.69 -26.28 -14.54
CA GLU A 123 -11.53 -25.09 -14.57
C GLU A 123 -11.88 -24.59 -13.17
N LEU A 124 -12.05 -25.49 -12.20
CA LEU A 124 -12.23 -25.15 -10.79
C LEU A 124 -11.00 -24.42 -10.24
N GLY A 125 -9.79 -24.91 -10.54
CA GLY A 125 -8.54 -24.22 -10.18
C GLY A 125 -8.41 -22.83 -10.80
N ASP A 126 -8.76 -22.69 -12.08
CA ASP A 126 -8.76 -21.39 -12.78
C ASP A 126 -9.78 -20.41 -12.18
N ILE A 127 -10.98 -20.90 -11.85
CA ILE A 127 -12.03 -20.10 -11.19
C ILE A 127 -11.58 -19.68 -9.79
N ALA A 128 -10.89 -20.56 -9.04
CA ALA A 128 -10.36 -20.21 -7.73
C ALA A 128 -9.29 -19.10 -7.80
N ASN A 129 -8.36 -19.21 -8.76
CA ASN A 129 -7.35 -18.18 -9.02
C ASN A 129 -7.98 -16.86 -9.46
N GLN A 130 -9.00 -16.90 -10.32
CA GLN A 130 -9.76 -15.71 -10.75
C GLN A 130 -10.53 -15.07 -9.58
N THR A 131 -11.14 -15.88 -8.70
CA THR A 131 -11.83 -15.41 -7.50
C THR A 131 -10.86 -14.74 -6.52
N GLY A 132 -9.67 -15.31 -6.31
CA GLY A 132 -8.62 -14.70 -5.50
C GLY A 132 -8.15 -13.35 -6.06
N ARG A 133 -8.05 -13.22 -7.40
CA ARG A 133 -7.75 -11.94 -8.06
C ARG A 133 -8.87 -10.91 -7.86
N LEU A 134 -10.14 -11.31 -7.99
CA LEU A 134 -11.28 -10.43 -7.72
C LEU A 134 -11.30 -9.95 -6.27
N ARG A 135 -10.98 -10.83 -5.31
CA ARG A 135 -10.88 -10.47 -3.90
C ARG A 135 -9.80 -9.43 -3.65
N LYS A 136 -8.65 -9.56 -4.33
CA LYS A 136 -7.57 -8.58 -4.29
C LYS A 136 -8.01 -7.24 -4.89
N GLN A 137 -8.64 -7.24 -6.06
CA GLN A 137 -9.11 -6.01 -6.69
C GLN A 137 -10.20 -5.33 -5.85
N LEU A 138 -11.09 -6.10 -5.21
CA LEU A 138 -12.09 -5.57 -4.29
C LEU A 138 -11.47 -4.82 -3.10
N SER A 139 -10.40 -5.37 -2.50
CA SER A 139 -9.71 -4.68 -1.41
C SER A 139 -8.94 -3.45 -1.88
N GLU A 140 -8.37 -3.49 -3.09
CA GLU A 140 -7.73 -2.33 -3.72
C GLU A 140 -8.73 -1.19 -3.98
N VAL A 141 -9.92 -1.50 -4.52
CA VAL A 141 -11.00 -0.51 -4.74
C VAL A 141 -11.53 0.04 -3.42
N ALA A 142 -11.73 -0.82 -2.41
CA ALA A 142 -12.18 -0.39 -1.09
C ALA A 142 -11.17 0.50 -0.35
N ALA A 143 -9.86 0.31 -0.58
CA ALA A 143 -8.82 1.16 0.01
C ALA A 143 -8.87 2.61 -0.52
N ILE A 144 -9.44 2.81 -1.70
CA ILE A 144 -9.56 4.11 -2.37
C ILE A 144 -11.02 4.60 -2.48
N ASP A 145 -11.93 3.96 -1.75
CA ASP A 145 -13.32 4.37 -1.62
C ASP A 145 -13.49 5.32 -0.43
N PHE A 146 -13.17 6.59 -0.66
CA PHE A 146 -13.17 7.61 0.39
C PHE A 146 -14.56 8.01 0.89
N PHE A 147 -15.63 7.64 0.16
CA PHE A 147 -16.98 8.14 0.39
C PHE A 147 -18.05 7.06 0.43
N GLU A 148 -17.64 5.79 0.55
CA GLU A 148 -18.51 4.62 0.73
C GLU A 148 -19.55 4.48 -0.39
N ALA A 149 -19.10 4.06 -1.57
CA ALA A 149 -19.95 3.92 -2.73
C ALA A 149 -20.95 2.75 -2.59
N ASP A 150 -22.19 2.97 -3.04
CA ASP A 150 -23.32 2.05 -2.88
C ASP A 150 -23.05 0.62 -3.43
N GLY A 151 -22.24 0.50 -4.47
CA GLY A 151 -21.94 -0.77 -5.13
C GLY A 151 -21.08 -1.74 -4.31
N ARG A 152 -20.46 -1.28 -3.23
CA ARG A 152 -19.51 -2.05 -2.43
C ARG A 152 -20.10 -3.32 -1.84
N GLU A 153 -21.24 -3.21 -1.15
CA GLU A 153 -21.88 -4.33 -0.46
C GLU A 153 -22.26 -5.44 -1.44
N ALA A 154 -22.78 -5.07 -2.61
CA ALA A 154 -23.12 -6.02 -3.67
C ALA A 154 -21.87 -6.77 -4.17
N ALA A 155 -20.76 -6.06 -4.41
CA ALA A 155 -19.50 -6.69 -4.85
C ALA A 155 -18.92 -7.63 -3.78
N GLU A 156 -18.92 -7.21 -2.51
CA GLU A 156 -18.47 -8.02 -1.37
C GLU A 156 -19.29 -9.31 -1.22
N GLN A 157 -20.62 -9.22 -1.29
CA GLN A 157 -21.51 -10.37 -1.18
C GLN A 157 -21.30 -11.38 -2.31
N ARG A 158 -21.10 -10.90 -3.55
CA ARG A 158 -20.91 -11.76 -4.73
C ARG A 158 -19.60 -12.53 -4.68
N ILE A 159 -18.52 -11.84 -4.32
CA ILE A 159 -17.19 -12.45 -4.21
C ILE A 159 -17.15 -13.42 -3.01
N ALA A 160 -17.71 -13.05 -1.86
CA ALA A 160 -17.79 -13.97 -0.71
C ALA A 160 -18.63 -15.23 -1.03
N GLY A 161 -19.70 -15.08 -1.82
CA GLY A 161 -20.50 -16.21 -2.30
C GLY A 161 -19.72 -17.18 -3.20
N LEU A 162 -18.82 -16.67 -4.04
CA LEU A 162 -17.90 -17.48 -4.86
C LEU A 162 -16.90 -18.24 -3.99
N GLU A 163 -16.23 -17.53 -3.06
CA GLU A 163 -15.26 -18.11 -2.13
C GLU A 163 -15.90 -19.26 -1.34
N HIS A 164 -17.12 -19.05 -0.83
CA HIS A 164 -17.83 -20.08 -0.08
C HIS A 164 -18.11 -21.33 -0.92
N ARG A 165 -18.59 -21.17 -2.16
CA ARG A 165 -18.86 -22.29 -3.08
C ARG A 165 -17.60 -23.09 -3.43
N LEU A 166 -16.46 -22.41 -3.58
CA LEU A 166 -15.17 -23.04 -3.84
C LEU A 166 -14.63 -23.78 -2.61
N SER A 167 -14.80 -23.21 -1.41
CA SER A 167 -14.36 -23.83 -0.16
C SER A 167 -15.13 -25.10 0.19
N GLN A 168 -16.43 -25.19 -0.14
CA GLN A 168 -17.23 -26.41 0.08
C GLN A 168 -16.82 -27.58 -0.83
N GLY A 169 -16.03 -27.34 -1.88
CA GLY A 169 -15.46 -28.39 -2.74
C GLY A 169 -14.04 -28.81 -2.35
N SER A 170 -13.43 -28.17 -1.34
CA SER A 170 -12.01 -28.28 -1.03
C SER A 170 -11.77 -28.47 0.47
N GLU A 171 -12.30 -29.55 1.06
CA GLU A 171 -11.93 -29.96 2.42
C GLU A 171 -10.83 -31.04 2.38
N THR A 172 -9.56 -30.63 2.45
CA THR A 172 -8.46 -31.47 3.00
C THR A 172 -7.22 -30.65 3.39
N MET A 173 -6.80 -30.78 4.66
CA MET A 173 -5.42 -30.66 5.21
C MET A 173 -4.76 -29.25 5.30
N THR A 174 -3.97 -28.85 6.31
CA THR A 174 -3.75 -29.18 7.75
C THR A 174 -2.81 -28.08 8.33
N ALA A 175 -2.85 -27.89 9.65
CA ALA A 175 -2.06 -26.92 10.43
C ALA A 175 -0.58 -27.30 10.67
N GLY A 176 0.26 -26.30 11.00
CA GLY A 176 1.59 -26.48 11.60
C GLY A 176 2.26 -25.18 12.09
N GLN A 177 2.52 -25.10 13.41
CA GLN A 177 3.58 -24.30 14.09
C GLN A 177 4.81 -25.24 14.31
N PRO A 178 6.05 -24.88 14.76
CA PRO A 178 6.46 -23.75 15.65
C PRO A 178 7.92 -23.15 15.53
N THR A 179 8.19 -22.07 16.31
CA THR A 179 9.43 -21.65 17.05
C THR A 179 10.87 -21.60 16.44
N GLY A 180 11.53 -20.42 16.51
CA GLY A 180 12.69 -20.16 17.41
C GLY A 180 14.11 -19.86 16.87
N GLN A 181 14.60 -18.65 17.22
CA GLN A 181 15.97 -18.23 17.65
C GLN A 181 16.97 -17.51 16.70
N ALA A 182 17.56 -16.46 17.30
CA ALA A 182 18.36 -15.36 16.76
C ALA A 182 19.85 -15.67 16.48
N GLY A 183 20.40 -14.95 15.49
CA GLY A 183 21.85 -14.82 15.24
C GLY A 183 22.38 -13.42 15.56
N THR A 184 23.62 -13.35 16.03
CA THR A 184 24.32 -12.16 16.54
C THR A 184 25.04 -11.35 15.44
N ALA A 185 24.87 -10.02 15.45
CA ALA A 185 25.60 -9.05 14.63
C ALA A 185 26.67 -8.25 15.44
N PRO A 186 27.70 -7.66 14.81
CA PRO A 186 28.86 -7.09 15.50
C PRO A 186 28.57 -5.73 16.18
N PRO A 187 29.38 -5.28 17.16
CA PRO A 187 29.13 -4.05 17.90
C PRO A 187 29.79 -2.83 17.22
N GLY A 188 29.07 -1.71 17.15
CA GLY A 188 29.72 -0.40 17.01
C GLY A 188 28.99 0.68 16.21
N MET A 189 27.89 1.21 16.72
CA MET A 189 27.57 2.65 16.62
C MET A 189 26.53 2.95 17.70
N GLY A 190 26.68 4.05 18.45
CA GLY A 190 25.79 4.37 19.56
C GLY A 190 24.32 4.33 19.15
N ALA A 191 23.46 3.77 20.00
CA ALA A 191 22.04 3.54 19.72
C ALA A 191 21.38 4.79 19.14
N LYS A 192 21.01 4.71 17.86
CA LYS A 192 20.25 5.79 17.20
C LYS A 192 18.77 5.61 17.51
N ILE A 193 18.08 6.73 17.64
CA ILE A 193 16.61 6.74 17.70
C ILE A 193 16.12 6.88 16.27
N TRP A 194 15.51 5.82 15.77
CA TRP A 194 14.92 5.77 14.44
C TRP A 194 13.45 6.21 14.54
N VAL A 195 13.07 7.20 13.74
CA VAL A 195 11.75 7.83 13.84
C VAL A 195 10.95 7.52 12.59
N THR A 196 9.69 7.11 12.76
CA THR A 196 8.73 6.98 11.65
C THR A 196 7.34 7.39 12.12
N ARG A 197 6.37 7.41 11.21
CA ARG A 197 4.99 7.77 11.55
C ARG A 197 4.33 6.67 12.37
N GLU A 198 3.43 7.09 13.25
CA GLU A 198 2.50 6.18 13.93
C GLU A 198 1.58 5.45 12.91
N HIS A 199 0.96 4.38 13.36
CA HIS A 199 0.12 3.48 12.56
C HIS A 199 0.90 2.79 11.44
N VAL A 200 2.03 2.19 11.82
CA VAL A 200 2.96 1.55 10.88
C VAL A 200 2.26 0.53 9.99
N GLN A 201 2.63 0.59 8.72
CA GLN A 201 2.23 -0.37 7.68
C GLN A 201 3.46 -1.15 7.24
N ILE A 202 3.29 -2.03 6.27
CA ILE A 202 4.29 -3.02 5.88
C ILE A 202 5.69 -2.46 5.59
N ASP A 203 5.86 -1.36 4.83
CA ASP A 203 7.18 -0.82 4.51
C ASP A 203 7.91 -0.31 5.76
N ARG A 204 7.19 0.35 6.67
CA ARG A 204 7.72 0.77 7.99
C ARG A 204 8.09 -0.42 8.86
N ILE A 205 7.25 -1.45 8.86
CA ILE A 205 7.50 -2.66 9.65
C ILE A 205 8.75 -3.39 9.11
N ALA A 206 8.84 -3.56 7.80
CA ALA A 206 9.95 -4.22 7.15
C ALA A 206 11.25 -3.42 7.26
N SER A 207 11.20 -2.11 7.09
CA SER A 207 12.33 -1.20 7.27
C SER A 207 12.84 -1.24 8.72
N ALA A 208 11.94 -1.21 9.71
CA ALA A 208 12.32 -1.31 11.12
C ALA A 208 12.93 -2.69 11.45
N TRP A 209 12.40 -3.77 10.88
CA TRP A 209 12.99 -5.11 11.00
C TRP A 209 14.39 -5.17 10.39
N LEU A 210 14.57 -4.67 9.17
CA LEU A 210 15.86 -4.61 8.48
C LEU A 210 16.88 -3.78 9.28
N ILE A 211 16.46 -2.59 9.75
CA ILE A 211 17.29 -1.72 10.58
C ILE A 211 17.76 -2.48 11.82
N ARG A 212 16.84 -3.03 12.60
CA ARG A 212 17.17 -3.68 13.87
C ARG A 212 18.01 -4.94 13.69
N ARG A 213 17.82 -5.69 12.61
CA ARG A 213 18.49 -6.99 12.41
C ARG A 213 19.84 -6.88 11.69
N PHE A 214 19.97 -5.97 10.73
CA PHE A 214 21.12 -5.94 9.82
C PHE A 214 21.91 -4.63 9.81
N ILE A 215 21.35 -3.51 10.30
CA ILE A 215 21.98 -2.18 10.20
C ILE A 215 22.40 -1.64 11.57
N ASP A 216 21.50 -1.64 12.54
CA ASP A 216 21.67 -1.12 13.89
C ASP A 216 20.95 -2.03 14.90
N SER A 217 21.70 -2.98 15.45
CA SER A 217 21.20 -3.93 16.46
C SER A 217 20.75 -3.29 17.77
N SER A 218 21.08 -2.02 17.98
CA SER A 218 20.69 -1.24 19.15
C SER A 218 19.58 -0.21 18.86
N ALA A 219 19.00 -0.26 17.66
CA ALA A 219 17.98 0.69 17.20
C ALA A 219 16.77 0.74 18.14
N ARG A 220 16.37 1.97 18.49
CA ARG A 220 15.11 2.26 19.19
C ARG A 220 14.18 2.98 18.24
N PHE A 221 12.92 2.56 18.18
CA PHE A 221 11.93 3.19 17.33
C PHE A 221 11.12 4.21 18.11
N LYS A 222 10.72 5.27 17.42
CA LYS A 222 9.84 6.30 17.92
C LYS A 222 8.78 6.60 16.87
N PHE A 223 7.53 6.49 17.26
CA PHE A 223 6.38 6.75 16.42
C PHE A 223 5.86 8.16 16.69
N VAL A 224 5.63 8.93 15.63
CA VAL A 224 5.27 10.34 15.73
C VAL A 224 4.09 10.68 14.82
N PRO A 225 3.28 11.70 15.17
CA PRO A 225 2.29 12.27 14.26
C PRO A 225 3.00 12.92 13.06
N GLY A 226 2.68 12.49 11.83
CA GLY A 226 3.50 12.76 10.64
C GLY A 226 3.69 14.23 10.25
N ARG A 227 2.68 15.07 10.45
CA ARG A 227 2.63 16.43 9.85
C ARG A 227 3.41 17.53 10.59
N SER A 228 3.89 17.29 11.81
CA SER A 228 4.45 18.35 12.68
C SER A 228 5.73 17.96 13.41
N TYR A 229 6.27 16.78 13.12
CA TYR A 229 7.40 16.27 13.86
C TYR A 229 8.72 16.87 13.36
N VAL A 230 9.35 17.71 14.19
CA VAL A 230 10.72 18.19 13.97
C VAL A 230 11.68 17.23 14.68
N PRO A 231 12.59 16.55 13.96
CA PRO A 231 13.53 15.61 14.56
C PRO A 231 14.48 16.32 15.52
N ARG A 232 14.76 15.65 16.64
CA ARG A 232 15.78 16.10 17.60
C ARG A 232 17.17 15.68 17.13
N ALA A 233 18.20 16.34 17.64
CA ALA A 233 19.58 15.96 17.35
C ALA A 233 19.82 14.48 17.73
N GLY A 234 20.30 13.68 16.77
CA GLY A 234 20.56 12.26 16.94
C GLY A 234 19.40 11.32 16.56
N GLU A 235 18.25 11.86 16.15
CA GLU A 235 17.16 11.08 15.56
C GLU A 235 17.35 10.94 14.04
N VAL A 236 17.02 9.76 13.50
CA VAL A 236 17.10 9.45 12.07
C VAL A 236 15.72 9.03 11.60
N ARG A 237 15.13 9.75 10.65
CA ARG A 237 13.81 9.42 10.12
C ARG A 237 13.92 8.39 9.01
N PHE A 238 12.96 7.47 9.00
CA PHE A 238 12.79 6.53 7.90
C PHE A 238 11.33 6.42 7.48
N ASP A 239 11.10 6.22 6.19
CA ASP A 239 9.77 6.13 5.57
C ASP A 239 8.84 7.29 5.99
N MET A 240 9.39 8.50 5.88
CA MET A 240 8.69 9.77 6.08
C MET A 240 9.08 10.72 4.95
N PHE A 241 8.16 11.58 4.54
CA PHE A 241 8.46 12.65 3.59
C PHE A 241 9.63 13.52 4.10
N GLU A 242 10.65 13.72 3.25
CA GLU A 242 11.92 14.41 3.58
C GLU A 242 12.73 13.75 4.72
N GLY A 243 12.45 12.48 5.02
CA GLY A 243 13.26 11.68 5.95
C GLY A 243 14.63 11.34 5.39
N GLU A 244 15.57 11.03 6.28
CA GLU A 244 16.94 10.68 5.89
C GLU A 244 16.99 9.39 5.07
N TYR A 245 16.11 8.43 5.37
CA TYR A 245 15.88 7.21 4.59
C TYR A 245 14.43 7.17 4.12
N THR A 246 14.19 7.41 2.85
CA THR A 246 12.83 7.45 2.29
C THR A 246 12.87 6.94 0.86
N HIS A 247 11.75 6.95 0.13
CA HIS A 247 11.72 6.47 -1.25
C HIS A 247 12.66 7.32 -2.12
N GLU A 248 13.35 6.66 -3.05
CA GLU A 248 14.25 7.30 -4.01
C GLU A 248 14.00 6.76 -5.40
N GLY A 249 13.47 7.61 -6.30
CA GLY A 249 13.09 7.19 -7.64
C GLY A 249 12.03 6.10 -7.60
N ASP A 250 12.37 4.93 -8.13
CA ASP A 250 11.51 3.74 -8.15
C ASP A 250 11.83 2.75 -7.03
N ARG A 251 12.35 3.20 -5.88
CA ARG A 251 12.69 2.34 -4.74
C ARG A 251 11.87 2.69 -3.50
N CYS A 252 11.30 1.69 -2.83
CA CYS A 252 10.70 1.86 -1.50
C CYS A 252 11.78 2.12 -0.43
N THR A 253 11.37 2.49 0.79
CA THR A 253 12.33 2.77 1.87
C THR A 253 13.20 1.55 2.19
N PHE A 254 12.63 0.35 2.16
CA PHE A 254 13.35 -0.89 2.37
C PHE A 254 14.51 -1.09 1.37
N GLU A 255 14.24 -0.90 0.07
CA GLU A 255 15.25 -0.98 -0.99
C GLU A 255 16.33 0.10 -0.84
N VAL A 256 15.96 1.32 -0.43
CA VAL A 256 16.91 2.40 -0.16
C VAL A 256 17.81 2.08 1.04
N LEU A 257 17.27 1.46 2.09
CA LEU A 257 18.05 1.01 3.25
C LEU A 257 19.08 -0.05 2.86
N LEU A 258 18.70 -1.05 2.07
CA LEU A 258 19.63 -2.07 1.56
C LEU A 258 20.77 -1.43 0.76
N LEU A 259 20.41 -0.57 -0.20
CA LEU A 259 21.37 0.11 -1.07
C LEU A 259 22.37 0.95 -0.27
N ARG A 260 21.87 1.80 0.64
CA ARG A 260 22.71 2.72 1.42
C ARG A 260 23.53 2.03 2.50
N ALA A 261 23.07 0.88 2.99
CA ALA A 261 23.84 0.03 3.91
C ALA A 261 24.88 -0.84 3.17
N GLY A 262 24.83 -0.91 1.84
CA GLY A 262 25.71 -1.77 1.04
C GLY A 262 25.44 -3.26 1.26
N ILE A 263 24.19 -3.63 1.58
CA ILE A 263 23.79 -5.01 1.83
C ILE A 263 23.38 -5.64 0.49
N ASP A 264 24.15 -6.63 0.06
CA ASP A 264 23.92 -7.42 -1.16
C ASP A 264 23.58 -8.86 -0.75
N ASP A 265 22.34 -9.05 -0.26
CA ASP A 265 21.82 -10.33 0.20
C ASP A 265 20.61 -10.72 -0.67
N PRO A 266 20.69 -11.84 -1.42
CA PRO A 266 19.60 -12.27 -2.32
C PRO A 266 18.27 -12.57 -1.63
N ALA A 267 18.28 -13.01 -0.36
CA ALA A 267 17.05 -13.25 0.39
C ALA A 267 16.41 -11.93 0.82
N LEU A 268 17.22 -10.95 1.23
CA LEU A 268 16.73 -9.59 1.48
C LEU A 268 16.27 -8.89 0.20
N ALA A 269 16.91 -9.16 -0.94
CA ALA A 269 16.46 -8.64 -2.24
C ALA A 269 15.06 -9.17 -2.59
N ALA A 270 14.81 -10.47 -2.44
CA ALA A 270 13.48 -11.07 -2.66
C ALA A 270 12.41 -10.48 -1.73
N ILE A 271 12.75 -10.25 -0.46
CA ILE A 271 11.86 -9.54 0.47
C ILE A 271 11.62 -8.10 -0.02
N GLY A 272 12.67 -7.39 -0.44
CA GLY A 272 12.57 -6.02 -0.95
C GLY A 272 11.62 -5.90 -2.14
N GLU A 273 11.66 -6.86 -3.07
CA GLU A 273 10.73 -6.93 -4.21
C GLU A 273 9.26 -7.10 -3.76
N ILE A 274 9.01 -7.94 -2.74
CA ILE A 274 7.67 -8.11 -2.15
C ILE A 274 7.21 -6.80 -1.50
N ILE A 275 8.06 -6.19 -0.69
CA ILE A 275 7.74 -4.94 0.00
C ILE A 275 7.45 -3.84 -1.02
N HIS A 276 8.27 -3.71 -2.06
CA HIS A 276 8.07 -2.77 -3.15
C HIS A 276 6.69 -2.90 -3.80
N ASP A 277 6.30 -4.11 -4.22
CA ASP A 277 5.02 -4.32 -4.87
C ASP A 277 3.83 -4.04 -3.94
N ILE A 278 4.03 -4.20 -2.62
CA ILE A 278 2.99 -3.90 -1.64
C ILE A 278 2.87 -2.40 -1.41
N ASP A 279 4.01 -1.71 -1.30
CA ASP A 279 4.11 -0.31 -0.93
C ASP A 279 3.87 0.62 -2.12
N LEU A 280 4.58 0.42 -3.25
CA LEU A 280 4.43 1.22 -4.47
C LEU A 280 3.22 0.83 -5.31
N LYS A 281 2.64 -0.36 -5.07
CA LYS A 281 1.41 -0.84 -5.75
C LYS A 281 1.50 -0.79 -7.29
N ASP A 282 2.70 -0.90 -7.86
CA ASP A 282 2.93 -0.84 -9.31
C ASP A 282 3.07 -2.22 -9.95
N GLY A 283 3.26 -3.26 -9.14
CA GLY A 283 3.39 -4.66 -9.56
C GLY A 283 4.63 -4.91 -10.40
N LYS A 284 5.71 -4.16 -10.16
CA LYS A 284 6.97 -4.24 -10.91
C LYS A 284 7.58 -5.63 -10.89
N TYR A 285 7.59 -6.30 -9.74
CA TYR A 285 8.27 -7.59 -9.57
C TYR A 285 7.32 -8.78 -9.66
N ALA A 286 6.06 -8.60 -9.24
CA ALA A 286 4.95 -9.53 -9.30
C ALA A 286 5.25 -10.93 -8.71
N ARG A 287 5.96 -10.98 -7.58
CA ARG A 287 6.30 -12.25 -6.92
C ARG A 287 5.04 -12.96 -6.40
N GLU A 288 5.04 -14.30 -6.43
CA GLU A 288 3.87 -15.11 -6.04
C GLU A 288 3.48 -14.92 -4.57
N GLU A 289 4.47 -14.73 -3.71
CA GLU A 289 4.32 -14.60 -2.26
C GLU A 289 3.66 -13.27 -1.86
N THR A 290 3.70 -12.27 -2.75
CA THR A 290 3.29 -10.89 -2.49
C THR A 290 1.87 -10.77 -1.94
N ALA A 291 0.92 -11.52 -2.51
CA ALA A 291 -0.48 -11.44 -2.08
C ALA A 291 -0.68 -12.02 -0.67
N GLY A 292 -0.01 -13.14 -0.37
CA GLY A 292 -0.05 -13.77 0.95
C GLY A 292 0.57 -12.88 2.02
N ILE A 293 1.77 -12.36 1.75
CA ILE A 293 2.47 -11.46 2.68
C ILE A 293 1.66 -10.18 2.91
N ARG A 294 1.09 -9.58 1.86
CA ARG A 294 0.19 -8.42 2.02
C ARG A 294 -0.95 -8.74 2.98
N THR A 295 -1.62 -9.86 2.78
CA THR A 295 -2.78 -10.27 3.60
C THR A 295 -2.41 -10.44 5.07
N VAL A 296 -1.31 -11.15 5.34
CA VAL A 296 -0.82 -11.36 6.71
C VAL A 296 -0.45 -10.03 7.36
N MET A 297 0.28 -9.16 6.66
CA MET A 297 0.73 -7.86 7.19
C MET A 297 -0.44 -6.90 7.43
N SER A 298 -1.44 -6.87 6.53
CA SER A 298 -2.69 -6.14 6.74
C SER A 298 -3.48 -6.68 7.93
N GLY A 299 -3.52 -8.00 8.14
CA GLY A 299 -4.11 -8.61 9.31
C GLY A 299 -3.42 -8.20 10.61
N ILE A 300 -2.09 -8.12 10.61
CA ILE A 300 -1.31 -7.62 11.76
C ILE A 300 -1.67 -6.15 12.05
N ALA A 301 -1.71 -5.29 11.02
CA ALA A 301 -2.08 -3.89 11.20
C ALA A 301 -3.51 -3.72 11.73
N ALA A 302 -4.46 -4.56 11.28
CA ALA A 302 -5.84 -4.52 11.73
C ALA A 302 -6.03 -5.05 13.16
N ALA A 303 -5.30 -6.10 13.55
CA ALA A 303 -5.44 -6.73 14.85
C ALA A 303 -4.74 -5.96 15.99
N HIS A 304 -3.72 -5.16 15.68
CA HIS A 304 -2.88 -4.48 16.65
C HIS A 304 -2.97 -2.96 16.48
N ARG A 305 -3.36 -2.25 17.55
CA ARG A 305 -3.41 -0.77 17.55
C ARG A 305 -2.06 -0.13 17.91
N ASP A 306 -1.24 -0.83 18.70
CA ASP A 306 0.07 -0.39 19.12
C ASP A 306 1.13 -0.72 18.05
N ASP A 307 2.01 0.24 17.75
CA ASP A 307 3.00 0.10 16.67
C ASP A 307 4.18 -0.80 17.06
N GLU A 308 4.54 -0.90 18.34
CA GLU A 308 5.56 -1.86 18.78
C GLU A 308 5.05 -3.30 18.63
N ASP A 309 3.76 -3.55 18.92
CA ASP A 309 3.13 -4.85 18.68
C ASP A 309 3.11 -5.22 17.20
N ARG A 310 2.80 -4.25 16.31
CA ARG A 310 2.85 -4.44 14.85
C ARG A 310 4.27 -4.78 14.39
N LEU A 311 5.27 -4.05 14.88
CA LEU A 311 6.67 -4.33 14.59
C LEU A 311 7.05 -5.74 15.04
N ALA A 312 6.73 -6.12 16.28
CA ALA A 312 7.10 -7.42 16.82
C ALA A 312 6.48 -8.59 16.03
N ARG A 313 5.18 -8.48 15.68
CA ARG A 313 4.49 -9.52 14.91
C ARG A 313 4.93 -9.58 13.46
N GLY A 314 5.13 -8.43 12.81
CA GLY A 314 5.62 -8.39 11.43
C GLY A 314 7.07 -8.84 11.32
N ALA A 315 7.92 -8.50 12.29
CA ALA A 315 9.30 -8.96 12.36
C ALA A 315 9.39 -10.49 12.39
N ALA A 316 8.50 -11.17 13.13
CA ALA A 316 8.48 -12.64 13.15
C ALA A 316 8.15 -13.23 11.77
N VAL A 317 7.19 -12.64 11.05
CA VAL A 317 6.85 -13.07 9.68
C VAL A 317 8.03 -12.85 8.73
N LEU A 318 8.72 -11.71 8.86
CA LEU A 318 9.87 -11.37 8.03
C LEU A 318 11.09 -12.25 8.36
N ASP A 319 11.27 -12.65 9.61
CA ASP A 319 12.28 -13.64 10.00
C ASP A 319 12.03 -14.99 9.31
N ASP A 320 10.79 -15.48 9.34
CA ASP A 320 10.42 -16.75 8.69
C ASP A 320 10.57 -16.66 7.16
N LEU A 321 10.17 -15.53 6.57
CA LEU A 321 10.28 -15.28 5.14
C LEU A 321 11.75 -15.17 4.69
N TYR A 322 12.59 -14.54 5.51
CA TYR A 322 14.03 -14.45 5.26
C TYR A 322 14.68 -15.83 5.31
N GLU A 323 14.36 -16.67 6.29
CA GLU A 323 14.88 -18.04 6.33
C GLU A 323 14.39 -18.87 5.14
N TYR A 324 13.15 -18.69 4.70
CA TYR A 324 12.64 -19.33 3.49
C TYR A 324 13.47 -18.99 2.25
N PHE A 325 13.68 -17.70 1.97
CA PHE A 325 14.47 -17.28 0.81
C PHE A 325 15.95 -17.60 0.94
N ARG A 326 16.51 -17.64 2.16
CA ARG A 326 17.90 -18.01 2.39
C ARG A 326 18.16 -19.50 2.16
N THR A 327 17.15 -20.35 2.32
CA THR A 327 17.27 -21.82 2.22
C THR A 327 16.79 -22.40 0.90
N THR A 328 15.98 -21.66 0.15
CA THR A 328 15.36 -22.11 -1.12
C THR A 328 16.12 -21.60 -2.36
N GLN A 329 17.25 -20.91 -2.17
CA GLN A 329 18.14 -20.45 -3.25
C GLN A 329 19.30 -21.41 -3.54
#